data_AF-A0A9P6XBS8-F1
#
_entry.id   AF-A0A9P6XBS8-F1
#
_cell.length_a   1.000
_cell.length_b   1.000
_cell.length_c   1.000
_cell.angle_alpha   90.00
_cell.angle_beta   90.00
_cell.angle_gamma   90.00
#
_symmetry.space_group_name_H-M   'P 1'
#
loop_
_entity.id
_entity.type
_entity.pdbx_description
1 polymer ?
#
loop_
_entity_poly.entity_id
_entity_poly.type
_entity_poly.pdbx_seq_one_letter_code
_entity_poly.pdbx_strand_id
1 'polypeptide(L)'
;MTNIQINTAAYAVPLLHAAKYPSSSICGALLGKVTNSELQITKAVPFFHHWTTLTPMLEVALQQTEIYAQKNDLKIVGWYHANEVINDHSLPERAVQVVEIIRKQFEKCLVLLIDNKAFTKLDEKAFIPYSHTNNHWKKGNSQLTLTQPQETFSKTRDLITSSTYQKLHDFDEALENTDLDWLNSDEFI
;
A
#
# COMPACT_ATOMS: atom_id res chain seq x y z
N MET A 1 19.75 2.94 -10.03
CA MET A 1 18.96 2.93 -8.78
C MET A 1 17.74 3.81 -9.02
N THR A 2 16.53 3.30 -8.83
CA THR A 2 15.31 4.09 -9.01
C THR A 2 15.07 4.88 -7.73
N ASN A 3 14.97 6.21 -7.80
CA ASN A 3 14.55 7.01 -6.66
C ASN A 3 13.06 6.77 -6.43
N ILE A 4 12.66 6.46 -5.19
CA ILE A 4 11.25 6.20 -4.85
C ILE A 4 10.79 7.34 -3.96
N GLN A 5 9.83 8.10 -4.46
CA GLN A 5 9.21 9.20 -3.72
C GLN A 5 7.78 8.81 -3.37
N ILE A 6 7.37 9.00 -2.12
CA ILE A 6 6.03 8.70 -1.64
C ILE A 6 5.42 9.96 -1.02
N ASN A 7 4.19 10.29 -1.40
CA ASN A 7 3.46 11.42 -0.83
C ASN A 7 2.74 11.03 0.47
N THR A 8 2.13 12.01 1.13
CA THR A 8 1.46 11.81 2.41
C THR A 8 0.27 10.84 2.32
N ALA A 9 -0.57 10.95 1.29
CA ALA A 9 -1.73 10.06 1.13
C ALA A 9 -1.31 8.59 0.96
N ALA A 10 -0.36 8.31 0.07
CA ALA A 10 0.17 6.96 -0.13
C ALA A 10 0.93 6.40 1.07
N TYR A 11 1.50 7.25 1.92
CA TYR A 11 2.16 6.84 3.16
C TYR A 11 1.13 6.55 4.27
N ALA A 12 0.15 7.43 4.45
CA ALA A 12 -0.79 7.36 5.57
C ALA A 12 -1.87 6.29 5.39
N VAL A 13 -2.43 6.12 4.20
CA VAL A 13 -3.52 5.15 3.95
C VAL A 13 -3.15 3.72 4.35
N PRO A 14 -1.98 3.16 3.98
CA PRO A 14 -1.59 1.82 4.43
C PRO A 14 -1.50 1.68 5.95
N LEU A 15 -1.02 2.74 6.64
CA LEU A 15 -0.90 2.74 8.10
C LEU A 15 -2.27 2.88 8.78
N LEU A 16 -3.19 3.65 8.20
CA LEU A 16 -4.58 3.73 8.66
C LEU A 16 -5.30 2.40 8.45
N HIS A 17 -5.06 1.72 7.32
CA HIS A 17 -5.61 0.39 7.06
C HIS A 17 -5.13 -0.62 8.12
N ALA A 18 -3.82 -0.68 8.39
CA ALA A 18 -3.27 -1.54 9.44
C ALA A 18 -3.73 -1.14 10.86
N ALA A 19 -3.93 0.16 11.14
CA ALA A 19 -4.47 0.62 12.42
C ALA A 19 -5.94 0.23 12.61
N LYS A 20 -6.74 0.18 11.54
CA LYS A 20 -8.13 -0.28 11.57
C LYS A 20 -8.24 -1.77 11.92
N TYR A 21 -7.30 -2.58 11.42
CA TYR A 21 -7.27 -4.03 11.61
C TYR A 21 -5.95 -4.51 12.24
N PRO A 22 -5.68 -4.18 13.52
CA PRO A 22 -4.35 -4.33 14.14
C PRO A 22 -3.90 -5.78 14.36
N SER A 23 -4.84 -6.73 14.34
CA SER A 23 -4.58 -8.16 14.53
C SER A 23 -4.66 -8.97 13.23
N SER A 24 -4.81 -8.32 12.09
CA SER A 24 -4.97 -8.98 10.79
C SER A 24 -3.79 -8.67 9.88
N SER A 25 -3.49 -9.60 8.97
CA SER A 25 -2.71 -9.26 7.79
C SER A 25 -3.56 -8.40 6.86
N ILE A 26 -3.01 -7.27 6.41
CA ILE A 26 -3.69 -6.38 5.46
C ILE A 26 -2.87 -6.21 4.20
N CYS A 27 -3.53 -5.81 3.12
CA CYS A 27 -2.85 -5.50 1.87
C CYS A 27 -3.61 -4.54 0.96
N GLY A 28 -2.91 -4.07 -0.07
CA GLY A 28 -3.51 -3.27 -1.12
C GLY A 28 -2.53 -2.80 -2.18
N ALA A 29 -3.05 -2.09 -3.17
CA ALA A 29 -2.27 -1.59 -4.29
C ALA A 29 -1.68 -0.19 -4.01
N LEU A 30 -0.52 0.08 -4.62
CA LEU A 30 0.09 1.40 -4.66
C LEU A 30 -0.04 1.96 -6.07
N LEU A 31 -0.54 3.18 -6.17
CA LEU A 31 -0.72 3.92 -7.42
C LEU A 31 0.28 5.06 -7.53
N GLY A 32 0.72 5.31 -8.75
CA GLY A 32 1.76 6.30 -8.98
C GLY A 32 2.07 6.56 -10.44
N LYS A 33 3.08 7.41 -10.64
CA LYS A 33 3.64 7.73 -11.94
C LYS A 33 5.09 7.25 -12.02
N VAL A 34 5.44 6.69 -13.17
CA VAL A 34 6.81 6.25 -13.46
C VAL A 34 7.39 7.22 -14.48
N THR A 35 8.47 7.90 -14.10
CA THR A 35 9.35 8.61 -15.05
C THR A 35 10.63 7.80 -15.25
N ASN A 36 11.49 8.22 -16.19
CA ASN A 36 12.69 7.46 -16.59
C ASN A 36 13.56 7.05 -15.38
N SER A 37 13.71 7.92 -14.38
CA SER A 37 14.59 7.71 -13.22
C SER A 37 13.89 7.71 -11.85
N GLU A 38 12.61 8.11 -11.79
CA GLU A 38 11.88 8.28 -10.53
C GLU A 38 10.53 7.55 -10.55
N LEU A 39 10.19 6.95 -9.43
CA LEU A 39 8.89 6.37 -9.17
C LEU A 39 8.20 7.20 -8.08
N GLN A 40 7.10 7.86 -8.44
CA GLN A 40 6.30 8.67 -7.54
C GLN A 40 5.05 7.90 -7.15
N ILE A 41 4.94 7.53 -5.88
CA ILE A 41 3.78 6.86 -5.31
C ILE A 41 2.88 7.94 -4.70
N THR A 42 1.69 8.09 -5.26
CA THR A 42 0.78 9.21 -4.97
C THR A 42 -0.53 8.78 -4.32
N LYS A 43 -0.88 7.50 -4.38
CA LYS A 43 -2.07 6.96 -3.72
C LYS A 43 -1.87 5.49 -3.32
N ALA A 44 -2.58 5.07 -2.28
CA ALA A 44 -2.73 3.66 -1.92
C ALA A 44 -4.21 3.30 -1.90
N VAL A 45 -4.53 2.07 -2.29
CA VAL A 45 -5.91 1.55 -2.33
C VAL A 45 -5.98 0.30 -1.44
N PRO A 46 -6.71 0.34 -0.32
CA PRO A 46 -6.95 -0.81 0.56
C PRO A 46 -7.76 -1.91 -0.10
N PHE A 47 -7.26 -3.15 -0.07
CA PHE A 47 -7.96 -4.29 -0.65
C PHE A 47 -8.54 -5.19 0.43
N PHE A 48 -7.69 -5.85 1.23
CA PHE A 48 -8.13 -6.97 2.06
C PHE A 48 -7.59 -6.87 3.48
N HIS A 49 -8.39 -7.37 4.43
CA HIS A 49 -8.07 -7.56 5.84
C HIS A 49 -8.60 -8.88 6.43
N HIS A 50 -9.51 -9.58 5.75
CA HIS A 50 -9.98 -10.91 6.15
C HIS A 50 -9.38 -12.01 5.28
N TRP A 51 -9.55 -11.90 3.96
CA TRP A 51 -9.23 -12.98 3.03
C TRP A 51 -8.27 -12.49 1.94
N THR A 52 -7.01 -12.36 2.30
CA THR A 52 -5.89 -12.05 1.39
C THR A 52 -5.63 -13.14 0.32
N THR A 53 -6.59 -14.06 0.09
CA THR A 53 -6.40 -15.39 -0.49
C THR A 53 -7.41 -15.77 -1.57
N LEU A 54 -8.45 -14.95 -1.81
CA LEU A 54 -9.44 -15.21 -2.86
C LEU A 54 -8.94 -14.63 -4.19
N THR A 55 -8.34 -15.48 -5.02
CA THR A 55 -7.87 -15.12 -6.37
C THR A 55 -8.91 -14.39 -7.23
N PRO A 56 -10.21 -14.77 -7.26
CA PRO A 56 -11.18 -14.05 -8.08
C PRO A 56 -11.43 -12.62 -7.61
N MET A 57 -11.53 -12.40 -6.29
CA MET A 57 -11.80 -11.07 -5.75
C MET A 57 -10.59 -10.15 -5.87
N LEU A 58 -9.37 -10.70 -5.76
CA LEU A 58 -8.15 -9.95 -6.06
C LEU A 58 -8.11 -9.50 -7.52
N GLU A 59 -8.48 -10.36 -8.47
CA GLU A 59 -8.54 -10.00 -9.90
C GLU A 59 -9.54 -8.86 -10.14
N VAL A 60 -10.71 -8.93 -9.50
CA VAL A 60 -11.71 -7.85 -9.57
C VAL A 60 -11.18 -6.55 -8.96
N ALA A 61 -10.57 -6.62 -7.77
CA ALA A 61 -9.99 -5.44 -7.10
C ALA A 61 -8.89 -4.79 -7.95
N LEU A 62 -7.98 -5.60 -8.52
CA LEU A 62 -6.93 -5.12 -9.41
C LEU A 62 -7.51 -4.50 -10.68
N GLN A 63 -8.51 -5.12 -11.31
CA GLN A 63 -9.14 -4.59 -12.52
C GLN A 63 -9.87 -3.27 -12.26
N GLN A 64 -10.64 -3.16 -11.17
CA GLN A 64 -11.31 -1.90 -10.80
C GLN A 64 -10.31 -0.80 -10.47
N THR A 65 -9.26 -1.15 -9.74
CA THR A 65 -8.15 -0.24 -9.42
C THR A 65 -7.41 0.23 -10.67
N GLU A 66 -7.20 -0.66 -11.64
CA GLU A 66 -6.58 -0.31 -12.92
C GLU A 66 -7.45 0.66 -13.71
N ILE A 67 -8.77 0.42 -13.80
CA ILE A 67 -9.71 1.33 -14.46
C ILE A 67 -9.68 2.71 -13.79
N TYR A 68 -9.69 2.76 -12.45
CA TYR A 68 -9.54 4.01 -11.71
C TYR A 68 -8.21 4.70 -12.01
N ALA A 69 -7.10 3.95 -11.98
CA ALA A 69 -5.77 4.48 -12.22
C ALA A 69 -5.65 5.09 -13.62
N GLN A 70 -6.13 4.38 -14.65
CA GLN A 70 -6.13 4.86 -16.03
C GLN A 70 -6.93 6.16 -16.20
N LYS A 71 -8.11 6.27 -15.57
CA LYS A 71 -8.93 7.50 -15.59
C LYS A 71 -8.24 8.70 -14.95
N ASN A 72 -7.30 8.47 -14.03
CA ASN A 72 -6.59 9.49 -13.27
C ASN A 72 -5.13 9.69 -13.71
N ASP A 73 -4.73 9.14 -14.87
CA ASP A 73 -3.34 9.17 -15.36
C ASP A 73 -2.32 8.60 -14.34
N LEU A 74 -2.72 7.53 -13.67
CA LEU A 74 -1.92 6.75 -12.73
C LEU A 74 -1.73 5.32 -13.25
N LYS A 75 -0.75 4.63 -12.67
CA LYS A 75 -0.53 3.19 -12.89
C LYS A 75 -0.44 2.49 -11.55
N ILE A 76 -0.75 1.19 -11.52
CA ILE A 76 -0.37 0.33 -10.39
C ILE A 76 1.16 0.18 -10.44
N VAL A 77 1.83 0.64 -9.39
CA VAL A 77 3.30 0.70 -9.30
C VAL A 77 3.86 -0.14 -8.15
N GLY A 78 2.99 -0.76 -7.36
CA GLY A 78 3.42 -1.59 -6.25
C GLY A 78 2.29 -2.16 -5.45
N TRP A 79 2.71 -2.81 -4.37
CA TRP A 79 1.86 -3.48 -3.40
C TRP A 79 2.30 -3.04 -2.00
N TYR A 80 1.36 -2.90 -1.08
CA TYR A 80 1.70 -2.80 0.32
C TYR A 80 1.12 -3.98 1.08
N HIS A 81 1.79 -4.35 2.16
CA HIS A 81 1.42 -5.50 2.96
C HIS A 81 1.79 -5.26 4.43
N ALA A 82 0.96 -5.70 5.35
CA ALA A 82 1.31 -5.83 6.75
C ALA A 82 1.05 -7.27 7.19
N ASN A 83 1.99 -7.82 7.95
CA ASN A 83 1.80 -9.12 8.59
C ASN A 83 1.01 -8.93 9.90
N GLU A 84 0.30 -9.96 10.33
CA GLU A 84 -0.41 -9.98 11.62
C GLU A 84 0.55 -9.97 12.84
N VAL A 85 1.77 -10.50 12.66
CA VAL A 85 2.78 -10.60 13.72
C VAL A 85 3.72 -9.39 13.67
N ILE A 86 3.84 -8.68 14.80
CA ILE A 86 4.61 -7.42 14.90
C ILE A 86 6.08 -7.55 14.47
N ASN A 87 6.72 -8.67 14.79
CA ASN A 87 8.14 -8.91 14.50
C ASN A 87 8.38 -9.67 13.19
N ASP A 88 7.31 -10.02 12.46
CA ASP A 88 7.44 -10.73 11.20
C ASP A 88 7.67 -9.74 10.06
N HIS A 89 8.89 -9.73 9.56
CA HIS A 89 9.29 -8.94 8.39
C HIS A 89 9.58 -9.84 7.18
N SER A 90 8.85 -10.95 7.04
CA SER A 90 8.87 -11.79 5.83
C SER A 90 7.78 -11.35 4.86
N LEU A 91 8.00 -11.54 3.55
CA LEU A 91 6.92 -11.42 2.58
C LEU A 91 6.23 -12.78 2.45
N PRO A 92 4.91 -12.88 2.69
CA PRO A 92 4.20 -14.13 2.50
C PRO A 92 4.28 -14.61 1.05
N GLU A 93 4.33 -15.92 0.83
CA GLU A 93 4.42 -16.52 -0.50
C GLU A 93 3.30 -16.05 -1.44
N ARG A 94 2.08 -15.88 -0.91
CA ARG A 94 0.95 -15.33 -1.68
C ARG A 94 1.19 -13.90 -2.11
N ALA A 95 1.72 -13.04 -1.24
CA ALA A 95 2.08 -11.68 -1.62
C ALA A 95 3.12 -11.70 -2.75
N VAL A 96 4.10 -12.60 -2.71
CA VAL A 96 5.05 -12.80 -3.81
C VAL A 96 4.34 -13.18 -5.12
N GLN A 97 3.38 -14.11 -5.09
CA GLN A 97 2.61 -14.51 -6.27
C GLN A 97 1.81 -13.35 -6.87
N VAL A 98 1.11 -12.57 -6.02
CA VAL A 98 0.35 -11.38 -6.45
C VAL A 98 1.26 -10.36 -7.11
N VAL A 99 2.39 -10.07 -6.48
CA VAL A 99 3.30 -9.03 -6.98
C VAL A 99 4.01 -9.49 -8.26
N GLU A 100 4.23 -10.80 -8.47
CA GLU A 100 4.67 -11.32 -9.78
C GLU A 100 3.60 -11.13 -10.87
N ILE A 101 2.32 -11.24 -10.56
CA ILE A 101 1.23 -10.94 -11.51
C ILE A 101 1.24 -9.45 -11.86
N ILE A 102 1.29 -8.57 -10.85
CA ILE A 102 1.39 -7.12 -11.02
C ILE A 102 2.64 -6.79 -11.86
N ARG A 103 3.81 -7.36 -11.56
CA ARG A 103 5.06 -7.09 -12.29
C ARG A 103 5.01 -7.54 -13.76
N LYS A 104 4.25 -8.59 -14.09
CA LYS A 104 4.05 -9.02 -15.49
C LYS A 104 3.20 -8.02 -16.27
N GLN A 105 2.29 -7.33 -15.60
CA GLN A 105 1.41 -6.32 -16.19
C GLN A 105 2.06 -4.92 -16.18
N PHE A 106 2.89 -4.63 -15.17
CA PHE A 106 3.48 -3.31 -14.91
C PHE A 106 5.01 -3.41 -14.75
N GLU A 107 5.74 -2.79 -15.69
CA GLU A 107 7.20 -2.93 -15.86
C GLU A 107 8.03 -2.59 -14.60
N LYS A 108 7.56 -1.66 -13.76
CA LYS A 108 8.17 -1.34 -12.45
C LYS A 108 7.17 -1.63 -11.33
N CYS A 109 7.58 -2.51 -10.42
CA CYS A 109 6.79 -2.89 -9.25
C CYS A 109 7.68 -2.99 -8.00
N LEU A 110 7.18 -2.52 -6.86
CA LEU A 110 7.82 -2.66 -5.55
C LEU A 110 6.82 -3.16 -4.52
N VAL A 111 7.33 -3.70 -3.40
CA VAL A 111 6.50 -3.99 -2.23
C VAL A 111 6.91 -3.10 -1.06
N LEU A 112 5.93 -2.49 -0.39
CA LEU A 112 6.12 -1.82 0.89
C LEU A 112 5.57 -2.72 2.00
N LEU A 113 6.45 -3.42 2.71
CA LEU A 113 6.06 -4.14 3.91
C LEU A 113 5.98 -3.16 5.09
N ILE A 114 4.86 -3.12 5.80
CA ILE A 114 4.69 -2.28 6.98
C ILE A 114 5.49 -2.90 8.13
N ASP A 115 6.38 -2.11 8.74
CA ASP A 115 6.99 -2.46 10.01
C ASP A 115 6.02 -2.07 11.13
N ASN A 116 5.29 -3.04 11.67
CA ASN A 116 4.30 -2.81 12.72
C ASN A 116 4.91 -2.19 13.99
N LYS A 117 6.24 -2.23 14.18
CA LYS A 117 6.90 -1.49 15.28
C LYS A 117 6.73 0.03 15.15
N ALA A 118 6.52 0.53 13.94
CA ALA A 118 6.33 1.96 13.67
C ALA A 118 5.11 2.54 14.39
N PHE A 119 4.12 1.73 14.75
CA PHE A 119 2.99 2.18 15.57
C PHE A 119 3.39 2.56 17.01
N THR A 120 4.57 2.16 17.48
CA THR A 120 5.12 2.62 18.77
C THR A 120 5.67 4.05 18.68
N LYS A 121 6.12 4.46 17.49
CA LYS A 121 6.69 5.79 17.23
C LYS A 121 6.45 6.20 15.77
N LEU A 122 5.35 6.92 15.56
CA LEU A 122 4.86 7.32 14.23
C LEU A 122 5.71 8.41 13.54
N ASP A 123 6.81 8.85 14.17
CA ASP A 123 7.73 9.87 13.64
C ASP A 123 8.91 9.26 12.87
N GLU A 124 8.88 7.94 12.63
CA GLU A 124 9.92 7.18 11.96
C GLU A 124 9.41 6.50 10.67
N LYS A 125 10.33 5.94 9.88
CA LYS A 125 9.96 5.22 8.66
C LYS A 125 9.20 3.94 9.02
N ALA A 126 8.01 3.76 8.44
CA ALA A 126 7.13 2.63 8.73
C ALA A 126 7.17 1.53 7.67
N PHE A 127 8.00 1.65 6.64
CA PHE A 127 8.02 0.74 5.50
C PHE A 127 9.39 0.13 5.27
N ILE A 128 9.41 -1.19 5.07
CA ILE A 128 10.54 -1.99 4.61
C ILE A 128 10.33 -2.26 3.12
N PRO A 129 11.03 -1.57 2.21
CA PRO A 129 10.84 -1.76 0.78
C PRO A 129 11.44 -3.09 0.32
N TYR A 130 10.76 -3.79 -0.57
CA TYR A 130 11.29 -4.91 -1.32
C TYR A 130 11.32 -4.60 -2.81
N SER A 131 12.39 -5.03 -3.46
CA SER A 131 12.57 -4.95 -4.89
C SER A 131 12.87 -6.32 -5.48
N HIS A 132 12.41 -6.53 -6.71
CA HIS A 132 12.67 -7.74 -7.46
C HIS A 132 14.06 -7.66 -8.10
N THR A 133 14.98 -8.52 -7.64
CA THR A 133 16.36 -8.62 -8.16
C THR A 133 16.75 -10.08 -8.34
N ASN A 134 17.33 -10.43 -9.49
CA ASN A 134 17.76 -11.80 -9.81
C ASN A 134 16.66 -12.86 -9.58
N ASN A 135 15.44 -12.61 -10.07
CA ASN A 135 14.26 -13.49 -9.91
C ASN A 135 13.78 -13.71 -8.47
N HIS A 136 14.17 -12.85 -7.53
CA HIS A 136 13.74 -12.96 -6.14
C HIS A 136 13.37 -11.58 -5.58
N TRP A 137 12.38 -11.55 -4.70
CA TRP A 137 12.06 -10.37 -3.90
C TRP A 137 13.03 -10.29 -2.73
N LYS A 138 13.77 -9.17 -2.64
CA LYS A 138 14.74 -8.92 -1.57
C LYS A 138 14.42 -7.60 -0.90
N LYS A 139 14.68 -7.53 0.41
CA LYS A 139 14.71 -6.26 1.15
C LYS A 139 15.66 -5.32 0.41
N GLY A 140 15.12 -4.25 -0.12
CA GLY A 140 15.85 -3.32 -0.96
C GLY A 140 16.66 -2.35 -0.11
N ASN A 141 17.82 -1.93 -0.64
CA ASN A 141 18.50 -0.70 -0.23
C ASN A 141 17.94 0.54 -0.94
N SER A 142 16.78 0.40 -1.59
CA SER A 142 16.15 1.50 -2.34
C SER A 142 15.87 2.67 -1.39
N GLN A 143 16.33 3.86 -1.74
CA GLN A 143 16.03 5.07 -0.99
C GLN A 143 14.55 5.43 -1.17
N LEU A 144 13.71 4.95 -0.24
CA LEU A 144 12.37 5.47 -0.06
C LEU A 144 12.47 6.84 0.62
N THR A 145 12.00 7.86 -0.08
CA THR A 145 11.98 9.26 0.37
C THR A 145 10.54 9.76 0.43
N LEU A 146 10.22 10.53 1.48
CA LEU A 146 8.92 11.19 1.60
C LEU A 146 9.01 12.55 0.92
N THR A 147 8.00 12.96 0.16
CA THR A 147 7.96 14.28 -0.50
C THR A 147 8.05 15.41 0.54
N GLN A 148 7.34 15.27 1.66
CA GLN A 148 7.34 16.21 2.79
C GLN A 148 7.40 15.41 4.11
N PRO A 149 8.59 15.00 4.58
CA PRO A 149 8.71 14.04 5.68
C PRO A 149 8.02 14.49 6.97
N GLN A 150 8.30 15.71 7.45
CA GLN A 150 7.78 16.21 8.72
C GLN A 150 6.26 16.36 8.71
N GLU A 151 5.71 16.92 7.64
CA GLU A 151 4.26 17.06 7.46
C GLU A 151 3.60 15.68 7.34
N THR A 152 4.20 14.75 6.60
CA THR A 152 3.68 13.39 6.43
C THR A 152 3.59 12.65 7.76
N PHE A 153 4.64 12.69 8.58
CA PHE A 153 4.62 12.07 9.91
C PHE A 153 3.58 12.72 10.82
N SER A 154 3.53 14.06 10.87
CA SER A 154 2.55 14.77 11.69
C SER A 154 1.11 14.44 11.29
N LYS A 155 0.78 14.58 10.00
CA LYS A 155 -0.57 14.31 9.49
C LYS A 155 -0.98 12.85 9.70
N THR A 156 -0.08 11.91 9.47
CA THR A 156 -0.35 10.48 9.70
C THR A 156 -0.64 10.20 11.17
N ARG A 157 0.15 10.75 12.08
CA ARG A 157 -0.06 10.62 13.53
C ARG A 157 -1.40 11.22 13.96
N ASP A 158 -1.75 12.40 13.45
CA ASP A 158 -3.01 13.07 13.76
C ASP A 158 -4.22 12.24 13.26
N LEU A 159 -4.12 11.63 12.07
CA LEU A 159 -5.15 10.76 11.52
C LEU A 159 -5.33 9.45 12.31
N ILE A 160 -4.23 8.85 12.76
CA ILE A 160 -4.28 7.63 13.59
C ILE A 160 -4.86 7.96 14.98
N THR A 161 -4.36 9.01 15.64
CA THR A 161 -4.82 9.40 16.99
C THR A 161 -6.27 9.84 17.02
N SER A 162 -6.75 10.51 15.97
CA SER A 162 -8.16 10.90 15.81
C SER A 162 -9.08 9.74 15.38
N SER A 163 -8.55 8.53 15.19
CA SER A 163 -9.30 7.37 14.70
C SER A 163 -9.97 7.59 13.34
N THR A 164 -9.39 8.45 12.49
CA THR A 164 -9.92 8.73 11.14
C THR A 164 -9.95 7.47 10.27
N TYR A 165 -9.12 6.47 10.58
CA TYR A 165 -9.13 5.16 9.92
C TYR A 165 -10.51 4.45 9.97
N GLN A 166 -11.41 4.79 10.90
CA GLN A 166 -12.77 4.24 10.92
C GLN A 166 -13.59 4.59 9.67
N LYS A 167 -13.22 5.68 8.97
CA LYS A 167 -13.86 6.13 7.73
C LYS A 167 -13.16 5.59 6.48
N LEU A 168 -12.00 4.94 6.64
CA LEU A 168 -11.32 4.28 5.54
C LEU A 168 -12.04 2.98 5.24
N HIS A 169 -12.44 2.77 4.00
CA HIS A 169 -13.03 1.50 3.57
C HIS A 169 -12.07 0.77 2.64
N ASP A 170 -11.99 -0.56 2.81
CA ASP A 170 -11.27 -1.44 1.90
C ASP A 170 -12.23 -2.25 1.02
N PHE A 171 -11.67 -3.06 0.13
CA PHE A 171 -12.46 -3.83 -0.81
C PHE A 171 -13.26 -4.94 -0.11
N ASP A 172 -12.74 -5.56 0.94
CA ASP A 172 -13.49 -6.53 1.76
C ASP A 172 -14.79 -5.91 2.29
N GLU A 173 -14.76 -4.68 2.83
CA GLU A 173 -15.98 -3.98 3.26
C GLU A 173 -16.93 -3.67 2.10
N ALA A 174 -16.40 -3.30 0.92
CA ALA A 174 -17.22 -2.99 -0.25
C ALA A 174 -17.91 -4.24 -0.85
N LEU A 175 -17.39 -5.44 -0.61
CA LEU A 175 -18.06 -6.69 -0.97
C LEU A 175 -19.31 -6.93 -0.12
N GLU A 176 -19.34 -6.44 1.12
CA GLU A 176 -20.49 -6.52 2.01
C GLU A 176 -21.47 -5.36 1.78
N ASN A 177 -20.96 -4.17 1.45
CA ASN A 177 -21.75 -2.98 1.17
C ASN A 177 -21.19 -2.21 -0.04
N THR A 178 -21.87 -2.32 -1.18
CA THR A 178 -21.45 -1.71 -2.45
C THR A 178 -21.54 -0.19 -2.48
N ASP A 179 -22.19 0.45 -1.50
CA ASP A 179 -22.26 1.91 -1.39
C ASP A 179 -20.97 2.53 -0.81
N LEU A 180 -20.03 1.71 -0.31
CA LEU A 180 -18.77 2.17 0.27
C LEU A 180 -17.72 2.51 -0.81
N ASP A 181 -17.15 3.72 -0.73
CA ASP A 181 -16.06 4.16 -1.60
C ASP A 181 -14.69 3.63 -1.13
N TRP A 182 -14.42 2.36 -1.44
CA TRP A 182 -13.14 1.72 -1.13
C TRP A 182 -11.98 2.19 -2.01
N LEU A 183 -12.26 2.78 -3.19
CA LEU A 183 -11.25 3.43 -4.02
C LEU A 183 -10.80 4.76 -3.42
N ASN A 184 -11.50 5.27 -2.40
CA ASN A 184 -11.23 6.54 -1.71
C ASN A 184 -11.08 7.67 -2.74
N SER A 185 -12.05 7.73 -3.65
CA SER A 185 -12.07 8.50 -4.89
C SER A 185 -12.03 10.01 -4.62
N ASP A 186 -12.73 10.44 -3.57
CA ASP A 186 -12.57 11.75 -2.97
C ASP A 186 -11.34 11.71 -2.05
N GLU A 187 -10.45 12.70 -2.13
CA GLU A 187 -9.20 12.76 -1.37
C GLU A 187 -9.45 12.53 0.14
N PHE A 188 -9.29 11.27 0.58
CA PHE A 188 -9.38 10.89 1.98
C PHE A 188 -8.32 11.61 2.83
N ILE A 189 -7.22 12.05 2.19
CA ILE A 189 -6.07 12.78 2.75
C ILE A 189 -5.49 13.72 1.71
#